data_AF-A0A2N2MEC8-F1
#
_entry.id   AF-A0A2N2MEC8-F1
#
_cell.length_a   1.000
_cell.length_b   1.000
_cell.length_c   1.000
_cell.angle_alpha   90.00
_cell.angle_beta   90.00
_cell.angle_gamma   90.00
#
_symmetry.space_group_name_H-M   'P 1'
#
loop_
_entity.id
_entity.type
_entity.pdbx_description
1 polymer ?
#
loop_
_entity_poly.entity_id
_entity_poly.type
_entity_poly.pdbx_seq_one_letter_code
_entity_poly.pdbx_strand_id
1 'polypeptide(L)'
;MINSIGQKPTRILRFVKMFLQSPKVMANETAKYFILKLPPFARRQLAPIERNITQNLRGFLVKDIVKNFSVTEKFINLYMPSQTPLDWSKSNWKEFAAGLAPLGRMYVEFALTTVVRGRDMVSLLESHSYIRRKDRYLDIGTGYGGFLRAFRDAGFNEVIGIELNQNLANYAQANIDGLQNAQVLTGDFVKDDFSSLGSFDVITCNDVIEHVDDPALAIQRMSALVNDDGCLFLKVPNKDHIAFVKSDGHFKIFGLTQLLKNNAADYYAACLGKEKTEYYYQMGEMYQLDFYVRQLSGNGLSAIVVDTPADISIDDVAHSMDDLKQAYAAWQQEKKPDLNQEIAQKVVIAVENYMNELELAYYKITDDASKKQFSDRYLQSFWNIVAFRHPFD
;
A
#
# COMPACT_ATOMS: atom_id res chain seq x y z
N MET A 1 23.62 -13.20 41.45
CA MET A 1 22.46 -12.47 42.01
C MET A 1 21.15 -13.25 41.94
N ILE A 2 20.80 -13.91 40.83
CA ILE A 2 19.50 -14.59 40.69
C ILE A 2 19.31 -15.71 41.74
N ASN A 3 20.37 -16.47 42.05
CA ASN A 3 20.33 -17.55 43.04
C ASN A 3 20.24 -17.08 44.51
N SER A 4 20.54 -15.81 44.81
CA SER A 4 20.47 -15.26 46.18
C SER A 4 19.09 -14.66 46.53
N ILE A 5 18.19 -14.56 45.55
CA ILE A 5 16.82 -14.05 45.71
C ILE A 5 16.00 -14.93 46.66
N GLY A 6 16.31 -16.22 46.77
CA GLY A 6 15.65 -17.16 47.68
C GLY A 6 15.99 -16.99 49.17
N GLN A 7 17.09 -16.30 49.52
CA GLN A 7 17.56 -16.22 50.92
C GLN A 7 17.27 -14.88 51.61
N LYS A 8 17.07 -13.77 50.87
CA LYS A 8 16.65 -12.44 51.39
C LYS A 8 15.77 -11.67 50.38
N PRO A 9 14.50 -12.09 50.18
CA PRO A 9 13.68 -11.66 49.04
C PRO A 9 13.38 -10.15 48.99
N THR A 10 13.24 -9.47 50.14
CA THR A 10 12.79 -8.06 50.21
C THR A 10 13.86 -7.03 49.82
N ARG A 11 15.11 -7.21 50.24
CA ARG A 11 16.20 -6.23 49.95
C ARG A 11 16.63 -6.27 48.48
N ILE A 12 16.80 -7.47 47.92
CA ILE A 12 17.21 -7.63 46.52
C ILE A 12 16.11 -7.13 45.59
N LEU A 13 14.85 -7.44 45.89
CA LEU A 13 13.72 -6.97 45.09
C LEU A 13 13.58 -5.44 45.14
N ARG A 14 13.87 -4.79 46.27
CA ARG A 14 13.90 -3.32 46.36
C ARG A 14 14.95 -2.69 45.45
N PHE A 15 16.16 -3.26 45.41
CA PHE A 15 17.21 -2.81 44.49
C PHE A 15 16.83 -3.03 43.02
N VAL A 16 16.26 -4.21 42.70
CA VAL A 16 15.75 -4.52 41.35
C VAL A 16 14.66 -3.55 40.93
N LYS A 17 13.72 -3.20 41.82
CA LYS A 17 12.68 -2.19 41.55
C LYS A 17 13.30 -0.82 41.23
N MET A 18 14.26 -0.36 42.04
CA MET A 18 14.94 0.92 41.82
C MET A 18 15.72 0.95 40.50
N PHE A 19 16.44 -0.14 40.19
CA PHE A 19 17.21 -0.25 38.95
C PHE A 19 16.30 -0.23 37.71
N LEU A 20 15.22 -1.03 37.73
CA LEU A 20 14.26 -1.12 36.62
C LEU A 20 13.51 0.19 36.37
N GLN A 21 13.34 1.03 37.39
CA GLN A 21 12.68 2.34 37.28
C GLN A 21 13.60 3.47 36.80
N SER A 22 14.90 3.22 36.63
CA SER A 22 15.81 4.26 36.13
C SER A 22 15.50 4.61 34.66
N PRO A 23 15.60 5.89 34.24
CA PRO A 23 15.25 6.31 32.88
C PRO A 23 15.99 5.53 31.78
N LYS A 24 17.28 5.22 32.01
CA LYS A 24 18.10 4.43 31.07
C LYS A 24 17.58 3.00 30.89
N VAL A 25 17.04 2.39 31.95
CA VAL A 25 16.55 1.01 31.92
C VAL A 25 15.11 0.96 31.39
N MET A 26 14.30 1.97 31.69
CA MET A 26 12.94 2.11 31.15
C MET A 26 12.89 2.30 29.63
N ALA A 27 13.99 2.77 29.02
CA ALA A 27 14.16 2.90 27.58
C ALA A 27 14.80 1.67 26.91
N ASN A 28 15.01 0.57 27.65
CA ASN A 28 15.78 -0.57 27.19
C ASN A 28 15.01 -1.90 27.34
N GLU A 29 14.89 -2.63 26.24
CA GLU A 29 14.18 -3.92 26.16
C GLU A 29 14.79 -5.01 27.04
N THR A 30 16.10 -4.92 27.32
CA THR A 30 16.86 -5.83 28.19
C THR A 30 16.25 -5.91 29.59
N ALA A 31 15.60 -4.83 30.05
CA ALA A 31 14.89 -4.80 31.33
C ALA A 31 13.77 -5.85 31.39
N LYS A 32 13.07 -6.07 30.27
CA LYS A 32 12.00 -7.06 30.14
C LYS A 32 12.54 -8.49 30.15
N TYR A 33 13.59 -8.74 29.39
CA TYR A 33 14.29 -10.03 29.40
C TYR A 33 14.82 -10.39 30.79
N PHE A 34 15.35 -9.40 31.52
CA PHE A 34 15.77 -9.59 32.90
C PHE A 34 14.61 -10.03 33.81
N ILE A 35 13.43 -9.38 33.71
CA ILE A 35 12.24 -9.74 34.49
C ILE A 35 11.78 -11.16 34.18
N LEU A 36 11.79 -11.58 32.90
CA LEU A 36 11.40 -12.93 32.48
C LEU A 36 12.27 -14.04 33.09
N LYS A 37 13.54 -13.75 33.38
CA LYS A 37 14.49 -14.70 33.99
C LYS A 37 14.35 -14.81 35.52
N LEU A 38 13.47 -14.02 36.15
CA LEU A 38 13.27 -14.06 37.60
C LEU A 38 12.29 -15.18 38.04
N PRO A 39 12.37 -15.65 39.30
CA PRO A 39 11.41 -16.59 39.86
C PRO A 39 9.94 -16.08 39.79
N PRO A 40 8.92 -16.96 39.70
CA PRO A 40 7.52 -16.55 39.52
C PRO A 40 7.01 -15.54 40.56
N PHE A 41 7.43 -15.67 41.82
CA PHE A 41 7.03 -14.75 42.88
C PHE A 41 7.55 -13.33 42.66
N ALA A 42 8.78 -13.19 42.14
CA ALA A 42 9.41 -11.90 41.85
C ALA A 42 8.78 -11.26 40.61
N ARG A 43 8.47 -12.07 39.58
CA ARG A 43 7.72 -11.62 38.40
C ARG A 43 6.37 -11.01 38.77
N ARG A 44 5.57 -11.69 39.61
CA ARG A 44 4.28 -11.13 40.09
C ARG A 44 4.44 -9.76 40.75
N GLN A 45 5.48 -9.56 41.54
CA GLN A 45 5.73 -8.29 42.22
C GLN A 45 6.31 -7.18 41.32
N LEU A 46 6.86 -7.55 40.16
CA LEU A 46 7.43 -6.62 39.17
C LEU A 46 6.49 -6.35 37.99
N ALA A 47 5.38 -7.07 37.87
CA ALA A 47 4.40 -6.90 36.81
C ALA A 47 3.92 -5.43 36.61
N PRO A 48 3.73 -4.59 37.64
CA PRO A 48 3.45 -3.16 37.43
C PRO A 48 4.60 -2.40 36.77
N ILE A 49 5.85 -2.70 37.14
CA ILE A 49 7.05 -2.07 36.56
C ILE A 49 7.24 -2.55 35.11
N GLU A 50 7.04 -3.84 34.85
CA GLU A 50 7.08 -4.39 33.49
C GLU A 50 6.05 -3.73 32.56
N ARG A 51 4.83 -3.48 33.07
CA ARG A 51 3.79 -2.74 32.34
C ARG A 51 4.24 -1.31 32.04
N ASN A 52 4.83 -0.60 33.01
CA ASN A 52 5.36 0.74 32.79
C ASN A 52 6.52 0.76 31.79
N ILE A 53 7.43 -0.23 31.84
CA ILE A 53 8.52 -0.38 30.85
C ILE A 53 7.92 -0.55 29.45
N THR A 54 6.92 -1.43 29.32
CA THR A 54 6.24 -1.67 28.04
C THR A 54 5.57 -0.41 27.51
N GLN A 55 4.89 0.36 28.37
CA GLN A 55 4.27 1.63 27.98
C GLN A 55 5.30 2.66 27.53
N ASN A 56 6.45 2.76 28.20
CA ASN A 56 7.53 3.66 27.80
C ASN A 56 8.16 3.24 26.46
N LEU A 57 8.45 1.95 26.28
CA LEU A 57 8.98 1.41 25.02
C LEU A 57 8.01 1.67 23.86
N ARG A 58 6.71 1.43 24.07
CA ARG A 58 5.66 1.83 23.13
C ARG A 58 5.71 3.33 22.82
N GLY A 59 5.86 4.19 23.83
CA GLY A 59 5.97 5.64 23.62
C GLY A 59 7.19 6.04 22.79
N PHE A 60 8.34 5.37 22.97
CA PHE A 60 9.53 5.60 22.14
C PHE A 60 9.31 5.13 20.70
N LEU A 61 8.75 3.94 20.51
CA LEU A 61 8.43 3.40 19.19
C LEU A 61 7.46 4.30 18.42
N VAL A 62 6.39 4.77 19.07
CA VAL A 62 5.42 5.69 18.46
C VAL A 62 6.12 6.97 17.98
N LYS A 63 6.96 7.57 18.82
CA LYS A 63 7.71 8.79 18.46
C LYS A 63 8.69 8.55 17.31
N ASP A 64 9.37 7.41 17.32
CA ASP A 64 10.29 7.03 16.24
C ASP A 64 9.55 6.84 14.91
N ILE A 65 8.40 6.15 14.92
CA ILE A 65 7.56 5.98 13.72
C ILE A 65 7.04 7.33 13.22
N VAL A 66 6.45 8.15 14.09
CA VAL A 66 5.96 9.50 13.73
C VAL A 66 7.06 10.33 13.07
N LYS A 67 8.28 10.30 13.63
CA LYS A 67 9.44 11.01 13.07
C LYS A 67 9.85 10.48 11.69
N ASN A 68 9.96 9.16 11.54
CA ASN A 68 10.46 8.56 10.29
C ASN A 68 9.45 8.64 9.14
N PHE A 69 8.14 8.66 9.45
CA PHE A 69 7.09 8.52 8.44
C PHE A 69 6.15 9.72 8.32
N SER A 70 6.28 10.72 9.21
CA SER A 70 5.46 11.94 9.21
C SER A 70 3.94 11.71 9.38
N VAL A 71 3.53 10.53 9.84
CA VAL A 71 2.16 10.22 10.25
C VAL A 71 1.89 10.71 11.68
N THR A 72 0.62 10.79 12.11
CA THR A 72 0.29 11.29 13.45
C THR A 72 0.39 10.23 14.54
N GLU A 73 0.63 10.67 15.77
CA GLU A 73 0.56 9.79 16.95
C GLU A 73 -0.85 9.17 17.11
N LYS A 74 -1.90 9.93 16.79
CA LYS A 74 -3.29 9.45 16.84
C LYS A 74 -3.52 8.32 15.85
N PHE A 75 -3.01 8.44 14.62
CA PHE A 75 -3.05 7.38 13.62
C PHE A 75 -2.31 6.13 14.10
N ILE A 76 -1.08 6.26 14.59
CA ILE A 76 -0.30 5.11 15.08
C ILE A 76 -0.99 4.39 16.23
N ASN A 77 -1.53 5.14 17.19
CA ASN A 77 -2.24 4.55 18.32
C ASN A 77 -3.53 3.85 17.94
N LEU A 78 -4.15 4.22 16.82
CA LEU A 78 -5.37 3.60 16.29
C LEU A 78 -5.07 2.41 15.37
N TYR A 79 -4.10 2.57 14.45
CA TYR A 79 -3.74 1.58 13.43
C TYR A 79 -2.95 0.42 13.99
N MET A 80 -1.89 0.70 14.76
CA MET A 80 -0.95 -0.35 15.15
C MET A 80 -1.63 -1.47 15.94
N PRO A 81 -2.51 -1.24 16.94
CA PRO A 81 -3.16 -2.33 17.67
C PRO A 81 -3.98 -3.31 16.83
N SER A 82 -4.39 -2.94 15.61
CA SER A 82 -5.13 -3.83 14.70
C SER A 82 -4.24 -4.83 13.97
N GLN A 83 -2.91 -4.67 14.06
CA GLN A 83 -1.94 -5.56 13.43
C GLN A 83 -1.66 -6.74 14.39
N THR A 84 -1.42 -7.94 13.90
CA THR A 84 -1.11 -9.10 14.75
C THR A 84 -0.11 -10.04 14.10
N PRO A 85 0.80 -10.67 14.86
CA PRO A 85 1.18 -10.36 16.26
C PRO A 85 2.05 -9.10 16.36
N LEU A 86 1.95 -8.35 17.46
CA LEU A 86 2.77 -7.16 17.70
C LEU A 86 3.64 -7.30 18.92
N ASP A 87 4.93 -7.06 18.73
CA ASP A 87 5.86 -6.91 19.84
C ASP A 87 6.05 -5.44 20.21
N TRP A 88 5.20 -4.95 21.12
CA TRP A 88 5.32 -3.61 21.71
C TRP A 88 6.50 -3.46 22.67
N SER A 89 7.33 -4.48 22.85
CA SER A 89 8.58 -4.33 23.57
C SER A 89 9.65 -3.62 22.75
N LYS A 90 9.39 -3.34 21.46
CA LYS A 90 10.33 -2.61 20.62
C LYS A 90 10.37 -1.11 20.88
N SER A 91 11.56 -0.52 20.83
CA SER A 91 11.78 0.92 21.06
C SER A 91 11.93 1.76 19.80
N ASN A 92 12.16 1.13 18.64
CA ASN A 92 12.35 1.80 17.35
C ASN A 92 11.78 0.97 16.19
N TRP A 93 11.50 1.65 15.07
CA TRP A 93 10.90 1.07 13.88
C TRP A 93 11.73 -0.05 13.27
N LYS A 94 13.05 0.11 13.17
CA LYS A 94 13.93 -0.87 12.52
C LYS A 94 13.86 -2.24 13.21
N GLU A 95 13.92 -2.25 14.53
CA GLU A 95 13.80 -3.48 15.33
C GLU A 95 12.38 -4.04 15.32
N PHE A 96 11.38 -3.18 15.33
CA PHE A 96 9.98 -3.57 15.23
C PHE A 96 9.67 -4.26 13.89
N ALA A 97 10.05 -3.64 12.78
CA ALA A 97 9.81 -4.14 11.43
C ALA A 97 10.52 -5.47 11.17
N ALA A 98 11.69 -5.70 11.78
CA ALA A 98 12.41 -6.97 11.68
C ALA A 98 11.66 -8.15 12.34
N GLY A 99 10.73 -7.89 13.25
CA GLY A 99 9.89 -8.90 13.88
C GLY A 99 8.61 -9.25 13.12
N LEU A 100 8.27 -8.51 12.06
CA LEU A 100 7.07 -8.74 11.26
C LEU A 100 7.30 -9.86 10.23
N ALA A 101 6.28 -10.70 10.03
CA ALA A 101 6.26 -11.63 8.89
C ALA A 101 6.34 -10.83 7.56
N PRO A 102 6.96 -11.36 6.49
CA PRO A 102 7.21 -10.61 5.25
C PRO A 102 5.97 -9.90 4.68
N LEU A 103 4.83 -10.60 4.61
CA LEU A 103 3.58 -10.01 4.12
C LEU A 103 3.02 -8.95 5.08
N GLY A 104 3.07 -9.20 6.40
CA GLY A 104 2.65 -8.23 7.40
C GLY A 104 3.51 -6.96 7.38
N ARG A 105 4.83 -7.12 7.17
CA ARG A 105 5.77 -6.02 7.01
C ARG A 105 5.41 -5.15 5.81
N MET A 106 5.10 -5.74 4.67
CA MET A 106 4.65 -5.02 3.47
C MET A 106 3.43 -4.13 3.76
N TYR A 107 2.40 -4.67 4.42
CA TYR A 107 1.19 -3.91 4.73
C TYR A 107 1.43 -2.77 5.74
N VAL A 108 2.22 -3.03 6.79
CA VAL A 108 2.56 -2.00 7.77
C VAL A 108 3.41 -0.91 7.14
N GLU A 109 4.44 -1.26 6.36
CA GLU A 109 5.27 -0.29 5.64
C GLU A 109 4.42 0.55 4.66
N PHE A 110 3.51 -0.08 3.93
CA PHE A 110 2.59 0.63 3.03
C PHE A 110 1.71 1.64 3.78
N ALA A 111 1.17 1.27 4.94
CA ALA A 111 0.36 2.16 5.76
C ALA A 111 1.18 3.32 6.34
N LEU A 112 2.38 3.04 6.86
CA LEU A 112 3.24 4.06 7.47
C LEU A 112 3.79 5.04 6.43
N THR A 113 4.17 4.55 5.26
CA THR A 113 4.72 5.39 4.17
C THR A 113 3.67 6.26 3.46
N THR A 114 2.40 6.21 3.84
CA THR A 114 1.32 6.95 3.16
C THR A 114 1.59 8.45 2.97
N VAL A 115 2.20 9.13 3.94
CA VAL A 115 2.57 10.56 3.83
C VAL A 115 3.78 10.75 2.92
N VAL A 116 4.75 9.84 2.99
CA VAL A 116 5.95 9.86 2.13
C VAL A 116 5.54 9.69 0.66
N ARG A 117 4.70 8.69 0.37
CA ARG A 117 4.13 8.47 -0.98
C ARG A 117 3.34 9.68 -1.47
N GLY A 118 2.60 10.35 -0.59
CA GLY A 118 1.92 11.61 -0.92
C GLY A 118 2.88 12.74 -1.26
N ARG A 119 4.02 12.86 -0.57
CA ARG A 119 5.06 13.85 -0.88
C ARG A 119 5.77 13.53 -2.18
N ASP A 120 5.99 12.26 -2.48
CA ASP A 120 6.55 11.83 -3.76
C ASP A 120 5.59 12.21 -4.90
N MET A 121 4.27 12.05 -4.69
CA MET A 121 3.24 12.49 -5.64
C MET A 121 3.26 14.01 -5.86
N VAL A 122 3.25 14.79 -4.79
CA VAL A 122 3.37 16.26 -4.89
C VAL A 122 4.62 16.63 -5.67
N SER A 123 5.76 16.02 -5.33
CA SER A 123 7.05 16.29 -5.98
C SER A 123 7.02 15.98 -7.47
N LEU A 124 6.39 14.85 -7.86
CA LEU A 124 6.20 14.45 -9.25
C LEU A 124 5.36 15.47 -10.02
N LEU A 125 4.23 15.89 -9.45
CA LEU A 125 3.32 16.84 -10.11
C LEU A 125 3.96 18.24 -10.21
N GLU A 126 4.70 18.67 -9.19
CA GLU A 126 5.42 19.95 -9.18
C GLU A 126 6.61 19.96 -10.14
N SER A 127 7.40 18.87 -10.21
CA SER A 127 8.59 18.83 -11.07
C SER A 127 8.24 18.92 -12.55
N HIS A 128 7.03 18.51 -12.93
CA HIS A 128 6.51 18.63 -14.28
C HIS A 128 5.60 19.86 -14.47
N SER A 129 5.51 20.73 -13.46
CA SER A 129 4.65 21.93 -13.45
C SER A 129 3.15 21.65 -13.62
N TYR A 130 2.68 20.43 -13.37
CA TYR A 130 1.28 20.03 -13.56
C TYR A 130 0.31 20.71 -12.60
N ILE A 131 0.80 21.28 -11.49
CA ILE A 131 -0.02 22.03 -10.52
C ILE A 131 0.01 23.52 -10.88
N ARG A 132 -1.07 24.02 -11.48
CA ARG A 132 -1.24 25.46 -11.80
C ARG A 132 -1.73 26.27 -10.60
N ARG A 133 -2.56 25.66 -9.76
CA ARG A 133 -3.17 26.28 -8.59
C ARG A 133 -3.22 25.29 -7.44
N LYS A 134 -3.02 25.79 -6.22
CA LYS A 134 -3.05 25.04 -4.96
C LYS A 134 -4.22 25.50 -4.09
N ASP A 135 -5.44 25.47 -4.62
CA ASP A 135 -6.63 25.84 -3.83
C ASP A 135 -7.30 24.58 -3.29
N ARG A 136 -7.78 23.70 -4.18
CA ARG A 136 -8.59 22.54 -3.78
C ARG A 136 -8.03 21.24 -4.33
N TYR A 137 -7.83 20.27 -3.44
CA TYR A 137 -7.36 18.92 -3.77
C TYR A 137 -8.36 17.85 -3.34
N LEU A 138 -8.58 16.85 -4.19
CA LEU A 138 -9.41 15.67 -3.94
C LEU A 138 -8.61 14.37 -4.07
N ASP A 139 -8.73 13.48 -3.10
CA ASP A 139 -8.14 12.15 -3.12
C ASP A 139 -9.23 11.07 -3.15
N ILE A 140 -9.31 10.29 -4.23
CA ILE A 140 -10.27 9.20 -4.39
C ILE A 140 -9.66 7.91 -3.88
N GLY A 141 -10.26 7.31 -2.85
CA GLY A 141 -9.71 6.17 -2.13
C GLY A 141 -8.55 6.60 -1.22
N THR A 142 -8.78 7.55 -0.32
CA THR A 142 -7.70 8.21 0.44
C THR A 142 -6.97 7.28 1.42
N GLY A 143 -7.49 6.07 1.67
CA GLY A 143 -6.84 5.03 2.44
C GLY A 143 -6.46 5.50 3.84
N TYR A 144 -5.17 5.74 4.08
CA TYR A 144 -4.65 6.17 5.38
C TYR A 144 -4.52 7.71 5.53
N GLY A 145 -5.03 8.50 4.57
CA GLY A 145 -5.07 9.96 4.62
C GLY A 145 -3.72 10.67 4.50
N GLY A 146 -2.66 9.95 4.09
CA GLY A 146 -1.32 10.52 3.99
C GLY A 146 -1.17 11.53 2.86
N PHE A 147 -1.86 11.32 1.74
CA PHE A 147 -1.86 12.25 0.62
C PHE A 147 -2.52 13.57 1.01
N LEU A 148 -3.66 13.56 1.72
CA LEU A 148 -4.28 14.77 2.27
C LEU A 148 -3.28 15.60 3.08
N ARG A 149 -2.51 14.94 3.96
CA ARG A 149 -1.45 15.62 4.74
C ARG A 149 -0.35 16.17 3.85
N ALA A 150 0.14 15.39 2.89
CA ALA A 150 1.20 15.85 1.98
C ALA A 150 0.76 17.06 1.14
N PHE A 151 -0.46 17.05 0.60
CA PHE A 151 -0.99 18.16 -0.18
C PHE A 151 -1.30 19.40 0.69
N ARG A 152 -1.76 19.22 1.94
CA ARG A 152 -1.84 20.32 2.92
C ARG A 152 -0.48 20.94 3.20
N ASP A 153 0.53 20.11 3.47
CA ASP A 153 1.91 20.56 3.73
C ASP A 153 2.50 21.27 2.49
N ALA A 154 2.09 20.88 1.28
CA ALA A 154 2.48 21.50 0.02
C ALA A 154 1.80 22.85 -0.27
N GLY A 155 0.87 23.29 0.58
CA GLY A 155 0.24 24.60 0.51
C GLY A 155 -1.12 24.65 -0.19
N PHE A 156 -1.81 23.53 -0.38
CA PHE A 156 -3.23 23.57 -0.80
C PHE A 156 -4.08 24.28 0.26
N ASN A 157 -5.19 24.93 -0.12
CA ASN A 157 -6.10 25.63 0.81
C ASN A 157 -7.19 24.74 1.42
N GLU A 158 -7.62 23.71 0.69
CA GLU A 158 -8.58 22.70 1.09
C GLU A 158 -8.15 21.33 0.53
N VAL A 159 -8.21 20.29 1.37
CA VAL A 159 -8.04 18.91 0.94
C VAL A 159 -9.23 18.06 1.38
N ILE A 160 -9.72 17.23 0.47
CA ILE A 160 -10.83 16.31 0.72
C ILE A 160 -10.40 14.92 0.28
N GLY A 161 -10.65 13.91 1.10
CA GLY A 161 -10.48 12.51 0.72
C GLY A 161 -11.80 11.76 0.79
N ILE A 162 -12.05 10.88 -0.16
CA ILE A 162 -13.20 9.96 -0.16
C ILE A 162 -12.67 8.54 0.06
N GLU A 163 -13.28 7.80 0.98
CA GLU A 163 -12.88 6.41 1.28
C GLU A 163 -14.11 5.53 1.54
N LEU A 164 -14.17 4.39 0.86
CA LEU A 164 -15.27 3.44 0.99
C LEU A 164 -15.17 2.65 2.31
N ASN A 165 -13.96 2.25 2.69
CA ASN A 165 -13.75 1.42 3.86
C ASN A 165 -13.76 2.25 5.15
N GLN A 166 -14.77 2.02 5.99
CA GLN A 166 -14.93 2.77 7.25
C GLN A 166 -13.70 2.72 8.18
N ASN A 167 -12.97 1.59 8.24
CA ASN A 167 -11.79 1.48 9.08
C ASN A 167 -10.64 2.33 8.52
N LEU A 168 -10.43 2.30 7.20
CA LEU A 168 -9.46 3.16 6.53
C LEU A 168 -9.83 4.64 6.71
N ALA A 169 -11.10 5.01 6.52
CA ALA A 169 -11.58 6.37 6.75
C ALA A 169 -11.31 6.85 8.19
N ASN A 170 -11.48 5.98 9.20
CA ASN A 170 -11.16 6.29 10.59
C ASN A 170 -9.64 6.51 10.79
N TYR A 171 -8.80 5.70 10.14
CA TYR A 171 -7.35 5.88 10.16
C TYR A 171 -6.94 7.18 9.45
N ALA A 172 -7.50 7.47 8.27
CA ALA A 172 -7.27 8.72 7.56
C ALA A 172 -7.64 9.93 8.42
N GLN A 173 -8.81 9.91 9.05
CA GLN A 173 -9.26 10.98 9.94
C GLN A 173 -8.31 11.18 11.14
N ALA A 174 -7.78 10.10 11.70
CA ALA A 174 -6.76 10.17 12.73
C ALA A 174 -5.42 10.73 12.20
N ASN A 175 -5.07 10.44 10.94
CA ASN A 175 -3.84 10.87 10.33
C ASN A 175 -3.87 12.33 9.84
N ILE A 176 -5.05 12.90 9.57
CA ILE A 176 -5.21 14.33 9.28
C ILE A 176 -5.52 15.17 10.52
N ASP A 177 -5.53 14.56 11.71
CA ASP A 177 -5.76 15.27 12.98
C ASP A 177 -4.80 16.47 13.13
N GLY A 178 -5.38 17.61 13.53
CA GLY A 178 -4.67 18.88 13.66
C GLY A 178 -4.49 19.66 12.36
N LEU A 179 -4.87 19.14 11.20
CA LEU A 179 -4.88 19.90 9.94
C LEU A 179 -6.16 20.74 9.83
N GLN A 180 -6.00 22.02 9.51
CA GLN A 180 -7.11 22.89 9.11
C GLN A 180 -7.49 22.62 7.65
N ASN A 181 -8.78 22.79 7.33
CA ASN A 181 -9.33 22.60 5.97
C ASN A 181 -8.95 21.25 5.35
N ALA A 182 -9.02 20.18 6.14
CA ALA A 182 -8.82 18.80 5.72
C ALA A 182 -10.03 17.97 6.15
N GLN A 183 -10.61 17.21 5.22
CA GLN A 183 -11.80 16.39 5.48
C GLN A 183 -11.65 14.99 4.87
N VAL A 184 -12.17 13.99 5.59
CA VAL A 184 -12.39 12.64 5.05
C VAL A 184 -13.90 12.39 4.99
N LEU A 185 -14.39 11.97 3.83
CA LEU A 185 -15.76 11.56 3.58
C LEU A 185 -15.79 10.03 3.43
N THR A 186 -16.67 9.36 4.16
CA THR A 186 -16.89 7.92 3.96
C THR A 186 -17.98 7.70 2.93
N GLY A 187 -17.70 6.96 1.87
CA GLY A 187 -18.67 6.64 0.82
C GLY A 187 -18.07 5.91 -0.39
N ASP A 188 -18.94 5.33 -1.20
CA ASP A 188 -18.60 4.68 -2.46
C ASP A 188 -18.59 5.73 -3.57
N PHE A 189 -17.40 6.06 -4.09
CA PHE A 189 -17.27 7.08 -5.14
C PHE A 189 -18.07 6.78 -6.41
N VAL A 190 -18.29 5.50 -6.72
CA VAL A 190 -19.07 5.09 -7.89
C VAL A 190 -20.57 5.21 -7.62
N LYS A 191 -21.03 4.84 -6.42
CA LYS A 191 -22.46 4.73 -6.09
C LYS A 191 -23.09 5.99 -5.46
N ASP A 192 -22.35 6.73 -4.65
CA ASP A 192 -22.85 7.91 -3.93
C ASP A 192 -22.70 9.19 -4.77
N ASP A 193 -23.40 10.29 -4.48
CA ASP A 193 -23.28 11.56 -5.22
C ASP A 193 -22.33 12.56 -4.53
N PHE A 194 -21.22 12.86 -5.20
CA PHE A 194 -20.19 13.82 -4.77
C PHE A 194 -20.12 15.06 -5.66
N SER A 195 -21.07 15.25 -6.60
CA SER A 195 -21.09 16.40 -7.51
C SER A 195 -21.19 17.74 -6.78
N SER A 196 -21.83 17.77 -5.62
CA SER A 196 -21.97 18.95 -4.76
C SER A 196 -20.65 19.45 -4.16
N LEU A 197 -19.57 18.65 -4.21
CA LEU A 197 -18.24 19.10 -3.78
C LEU A 197 -17.64 20.16 -4.72
N GLY A 198 -18.20 20.35 -5.91
CA GLY A 198 -17.67 21.24 -6.93
C GLY A 198 -16.39 20.69 -7.56
N SER A 199 -15.54 21.59 -8.04
CA SER A 199 -14.38 21.21 -8.85
C SER A 199 -13.04 21.47 -8.15
N PHE A 200 -12.00 20.77 -8.58
CA PHE A 200 -10.70 20.66 -7.90
C PHE A 200 -9.54 20.95 -8.85
N ASP A 201 -8.47 21.55 -8.30
CA ASP A 201 -7.25 21.84 -9.07
C ASP A 201 -6.41 20.58 -9.26
N VAL A 202 -6.43 19.67 -8.28
CA VAL A 202 -5.79 18.37 -8.39
C VAL A 202 -6.72 17.30 -7.85
N ILE A 203 -6.88 16.22 -8.63
CA ILE A 203 -7.55 15.00 -8.20
C ILE A 203 -6.56 13.85 -8.31
N THR A 204 -6.44 13.01 -7.28
CA THR A 204 -5.66 11.76 -7.35
C THR A 204 -6.56 10.55 -7.17
N CYS A 205 -6.24 9.47 -7.88
CA CYS A 205 -6.78 8.13 -7.67
C CYS A 205 -5.60 7.16 -7.78
N ASN A 206 -5.06 6.75 -6.63
CA ASN A 206 -3.79 6.05 -6.55
C ASN A 206 -3.99 4.63 -6.02
N ASP A 207 -3.77 3.60 -6.86
CA ASP A 207 -3.93 2.18 -6.49
C ASP A 207 -5.37 1.87 -5.98
N VAL A 208 -6.37 2.40 -6.71
CA VAL A 208 -7.81 2.37 -6.34
C VAL A 208 -8.69 1.97 -7.52
N ILE A 209 -8.41 2.49 -8.72
CA ILE A 209 -9.28 2.33 -9.90
C ILE A 209 -9.42 0.87 -10.36
N GLU A 210 -8.44 0.03 -10.06
CA GLU A 210 -8.49 -1.41 -10.31
C GLU A 210 -9.54 -2.10 -9.43
N HIS A 211 -9.84 -1.56 -8.24
CA HIS A 211 -10.73 -2.18 -7.26
C HIS A 211 -12.20 -1.73 -7.38
N VAL A 212 -12.48 -0.69 -8.16
CA VAL A 212 -13.86 -0.17 -8.30
C VAL A 212 -14.72 -1.08 -9.19
N ASP A 213 -16.02 -1.09 -8.92
CA ASP A 213 -16.97 -1.93 -9.68
C ASP A 213 -17.17 -1.45 -11.13
N ASP A 214 -17.09 -0.14 -11.37
CA ASP A 214 -17.22 0.47 -12.69
C ASP A 214 -16.14 1.56 -12.89
N PRO A 215 -14.97 1.20 -13.43
CA PRO A 215 -13.88 2.16 -13.63
C PRO A 215 -14.17 3.20 -14.71
N ALA A 216 -15.01 2.89 -15.70
CA ALA A 216 -15.40 3.86 -16.72
C ALA A 216 -16.26 4.97 -16.11
N LEU A 217 -17.25 4.60 -15.30
CA LEU A 217 -18.08 5.56 -14.56
C LEU A 217 -17.24 6.36 -13.54
N ALA A 218 -16.32 5.71 -12.83
CA ALA A 218 -15.42 6.40 -11.92
C ALA A 218 -14.58 7.47 -12.65
N ILE A 219 -13.98 7.13 -13.80
CA ILE A 219 -13.20 8.08 -14.63
C ILE A 219 -14.09 9.22 -15.13
N GLN A 220 -15.30 8.94 -15.60
CA GLN A 220 -16.26 9.97 -16.00
C GLN A 220 -16.55 10.95 -14.86
N ARG A 221 -16.83 10.43 -13.66
CA ARG A 221 -17.16 11.23 -12.48
C ARG A 221 -15.99 12.06 -11.99
N MET A 222 -14.77 11.48 -11.94
CA MET A 222 -13.56 12.24 -11.63
C MET A 222 -13.33 13.35 -12.64
N SER A 223 -13.47 13.06 -13.95
CA SER A 223 -13.27 14.04 -15.02
C SER A 223 -14.23 15.24 -14.94
N ALA A 224 -15.46 15.02 -14.47
CA ALA A 224 -16.43 16.08 -14.23
C ALA A 224 -16.05 17.00 -13.06
N LEU A 225 -15.25 16.51 -12.10
CA LEU A 225 -14.78 17.28 -10.93
C LEU A 225 -13.47 18.03 -11.18
N VAL A 226 -12.78 17.82 -12.31
CA VAL A 226 -11.52 18.53 -12.64
C VAL A 226 -11.81 19.98 -13.03
N ASN A 227 -11.14 20.96 -12.42
CA ASN A 227 -11.18 22.37 -12.85
C ASN A 227 -10.64 22.54 -14.28
N ASP A 228 -10.92 23.69 -14.93
CA ASP A 228 -10.41 23.97 -16.28
C ASP A 228 -8.87 23.94 -16.36
N ASP A 229 -8.22 24.47 -15.32
CA ASP A 229 -6.76 24.46 -15.15
C ASP A 229 -6.27 23.33 -14.22
N GLY A 230 -7.15 22.38 -13.89
CA GLY A 230 -6.85 21.29 -12.98
C GLY A 230 -6.30 20.06 -13.68
N CYS A 231 -5.82 19.11 -12.89
CA CYS A 231 -5.37 17.81 -13.37
C CYS A 231 -5.96 16.65 -12.57
N LEU A 232 -6.17 15.52 -13.26
CA LEU A 232 -6.48 14.22 -12.68
C LEU A 232 -5.25 13.33 -12.82
N PHE A 233 -4.77 12.80 -11.71
CA PHE A 233 -3.70 11.82 -11.67
C PHE A 233 -4.25 10.43 -11.34
N LEU A 234 -3.98 9.44 -12.20
CA LEU A 234 -4.27 8.03 -11.97
C LEU A 234 -2.97 7.25 -11.82
N LYS A 235 -2.83 6.49 -10.74
CA LYS A 235 -1.85 5.41 -10.64
C LYS A 235 -2.54 4.07 -10.78
N VAL A 236 -2.11 3.28 -11.75
CA VAL A 236 -2.77 2.01 -12.09
C VAL A 236 -1.73 0.88 -12.13
N PRO A 237 -1.96 -0.26 -11.45
CA PRO A 237 -1.08 -1.41 -11.58
C PRO A 237 -1.13 -1.98 -13.00
N ASN A 238 0.03 -2.30 -13.54
CA ASN A 238 0.14 -2.94 -14.84
C ASN A 238 -0.02 -4.46 -14.71
N LYS A 239 -1.17 -4.98 -15.16
CA LYS A 239 -1.45 -6.43 -15.13
C LYS A 239 -0.45 -7.27 -15.93
N ASP A 240 0.13 -6.70 -16.98
CA ASP A 240 1.03 -7.35 -17.94
C ASP A 240 2.51 -7.24 -17.52
N HIS A 241 2.82 -6.58 -16.40
CA HIS A 241 4.18 -6.50 -15.88
C HIS A 241 4.73 -7.91 -15.55
N ILE A 242 5.89 -8.26 -16.10
CA ILE A 242 6.45 -9.63 -16.05
C ILE A 242 6.56 -10.14 -14.61
N ALA A 243 7.06 -9.30 -13.69
CA ALA A 243 7.21 -9.70 -12.30
C ALA A 243 5.86 -9.88 -11.57
N PHE A 244 4.82 -9.15 -11.97
CA PHE A 244 3.48 -9.28 -11.37
C PHE A 244 2.74 -10.51 -11.88
N VAL A 245 2.97 -10.94 -13.12
CA VAL A 245 2.48 -12.24 -13.58
C VAL A 245 3.16 -13.38 -12.80
N LYS A 246 4.47 -13.26 -12.54
CA LYS A 246 5.21 -14.22 -11.70
C LYS A 246 4.68 -14.25 -10.25
N SER A 247 4.39 -13.10 -9.67
CA SER A 247 3.90 -12.98 -8.29
C SER A 247 3.14 -11.67 -8.13
N ASP A 248 1.82 -11.75 -7.99
CA ASP A 248 0.98 -10.55 -7.95
C ASP A 248 1.34 -9.60 -6.79
N GLY A 249 1.07 -8.31 -6.98
CA GLY A 249 1.41 -7.26 -6.03
C GLY A 249 0.79 -7.42 -4.64
N HIS A 250 -0.41 -8.00 -4.56
CA HIS A 250 -1.26 -8.03 -3.37
C HIS A 250 -1.11 -9.32 -2.56
N PHE A 251 -1.15 -10.46 -3.24
CA PHE A 251 -1.29 -11.78 -2.62
C PHE A 251 -0.12 -12.72 -2.88
N LYS A 252 0.81 -12.32 -3.77
CA LYS A 252 1.99 -13.11 -4.17
C LYS A 252 1.64 -14.44 -4.86
N ILE A 253 0.49 -14.49 -5.53
CA ILE A 253 -0.02 -15.64 -6.28
C ILE A 253 0.40 -15.53 -7.74
N PHE A 254 0.97 -16.62 -8.25
CA PHE A 254 1.38 -16.76 -9.65
C PHE A 254 0.17 -16.70 -10.61
N GLY A 255 0.28 -15.91 -11.68
CA GLY A 255 -0.68 -15.85 -12.79
C GLY A 255 -2.00 -15.12 -12.48
N LEU A 256 -2.19 -14.63 -11.25
CA LEU A 256 -3.46 -14.04 -10.80
C LEU A 256 -3.86 -12.81 -11.64
N THR A 257 -2.89 -11.98 -12.03
CA THR A 257 -3.14 -10.73 -12.76
C THR A 257 -3.68 -10.93 -14.18
N GLN A 258 -3.57 -12.15 -14.72
CA GLN A 258 -4.01 -12.49 -16.07
C GLN A 258 -5.44 -13.06 -16.10
N LEU A 259 -6.11 -13.14 -14.95
CA LEU A 259 -7.49 -13.60 -14.85
C LEU A 259 -8.47 -12.45 -14.71
N LEU A 260 -9.64 -12.58 -15.32
CA LEU A 260 -10.79 -11.71 -15.04
C LEU A 260 -11.20 -11.83 -13.57
N LYS A 261 -11.73 -10.75 -12.99
CA LYS A 261 -12.07 -10.61 -11.56
C LYS A 261 -12.76 -11.84 -10.96
N ASN A 262 -13.78 -12.38 -11.64
CA ASN A 262 -14.50 -13.58 -11.19
C ASN A 262 -13.59 -14.81 -11.08
N ASN A 263 -12.76 -15.07 -12.08
CA ASN A 263 -11.84 -16.20 -12.12
C ASN A 263 -10.67 -16.00 -11.15
N ALA A 264 -10.18 -14.76 -11.00
CA ALA A 264 -9.15 -14.40 -10.03
C ALA A 264 -9.63 -14.68 -8.60
N ALA A 265 -10.87 -14.31 -8.27
CA ALA A 265 -11.47 -14.58 -6.96
C ALA A 265 -11.62 -16.09 -6.70
N ASP A 266 -12.06 -16.87 -7.68
CA ASP A 266 -12.16 -18.34 -7.57
C ASP A 266 -10.78 -18.98 -7.34
N TYR A 267 -9.78 -18.52 -8.10
CA TYR A 267 -8.42 -19.01 -7.99
C TYR A 267 -7.78 -18.66 -6.63
N TYR A 268 -7.93 -17.42 -6.17
CA TYR A 268 -7.48 -17.00 -4.85
C TYR A 268 -8.11 -17.83 -3.72
N ALA A 269 -9.43 -18.02 -3.78
CA ALA A 269 -10.18 -18.83 -2.82
C ALA A 269 -9.63 -20.26 -2.75
N ALA A 270 -9.37 -20.87 -3.91
CA ALA A 270 -8.77 -22.19 -4.01
C ALA A 270 -7.35 -22.24 -3.41
N CYS A 271 -6.50 -21.23 -3.67
CA CYS A 271 -5.15 -21.18 -3.12
C CYS A 271 -5.09 -21.07 -1.60
N LEU A 272 -6.08 -20.42 -0.96
CA LEU A 272 -6.08 -20.20 0.48
C LEU A 272 -7.04 -21.10 1.26
N GLY A 273 -7.84 -21.92 0.57
CA GLY A 273 -8.91 -22.71 1.19
C GLY A 273 -9.97 -21.82 1.87
N LYS A 274 -10.29 -20.69 1.25
CA LYS A 274 -11.26 -19.69 1.77
C LYS A 274 -12.48 -19.58 0.87
N GLU A 275 -13.57 -19.02 1.40
CA GLU A 275 -14.78 -18.71 0.62
C GLU A 275 -14.54 -17.51 -0.32
N LYS A 276 -15.06 -17.59 -1.54
CA LYS A 276 -14.94 -16.53 -2.56
C LYS A 276 -15.43 -15.15 -2.06
N THR A 277 -16.52 -15.16 -1.29
CA THR A 277 -17.20 -13.96 -0.79
C THR A 277 -16.34 -13.12 0.15
N GLU A 278 -15.36 -13.73 0.82
CA GLU A 278 -14.48 -13.01 1.75
C GLU A 278 -13.52 -12.04 1.03
N TYR A 279 -13.25 -12.26 -0.27
CA TYR A 279 -12.19 -11.55 -0.99
C TYR A 279 -12.57 -11.04 -2.38
N TYR A 280 -13.78 -11.34 -2.86
CA TYR A 280 -14.26 -10.87 -4.16
C TYR A 280 -14.13 -9.34 -4.36
N TYR A 281 -14.39 -8.55 -3.31
CA TYR A 281 -14.28 -7.08 -3.35
C TYR A 281 -12.85 -6.56 -3.27
N GLN A 282 -11.90 -7.39 -2.82
CA GLN A 282 -10.48 -7.06 -2.87
C GLN A 282 -9.89 -7.39 -4.24
N MET A 283 -10.55 -8.25 -5.01
CA MET A 283 -10.17 -8.56 -6.39
C MET A 283 -10.61 -7.41 -7.30
N GLY A 284 -9.62 -6.72 -7.83
CA GLY A 284 -9.83 -5.72 -8.86
C GLY A 284 -10.00 -6.33 -10.25
N GLU A 285 -10.56 -5.55 -11.17
CA GLU A 285 -10.46 -5.81 -12.60
C GLU A 285 -9.43 -4.86 -13.21
N MET A 286 -8.39 -5.43 -13.80
CA MET A 286 -7.30 -4.65 -14.39
C MET A 286 -7.47 -4.59 -15.90
N TYR A 287 -7.40 -3.37 -16.45
CA TYR A 287 -7.46 -3.13 -17.88
C TYR A 287 -6.07 -2.79 -18.42
N GLN A 288 -5.93 -2.80 -19.75
CA GLN A 288 -4.72 -2.30 -20.40
C GLN A 288 -4.72 -0.77 -20.42
N LEU A 289 -3.53 -0.15 -20.50
CA LEU A 289 -3.33 1.30 -20.54
C LEU A 289 -4.29 2.05 -21.50
N ASP A 290 -4.49 1.49 -22.70
CA ASP A 290 -5.39 2.03 -23.73
C ASP A 290 -6.83 2.26 -23.25
N PHE A 291 -7.32 1.43 -22.33
CA PHE A 291 -8.64 1.62 -21.75
C PHE A 291 -8.70 2.95 -21.00
N TYR A 292 -7.76 3.20 -20.08
CA TYR A 292 -7.75 4.40 -19.24
C TYR A 292 -7.58 5.66 -20.08
N VAL A 293 -6.65 5.64 -21.05
CA VAL A 293 -6.42 6.78 -21.96
C VAL A 293 -7.68 7.09 -22.77
N ARG A 294 -8.36 6.07 -23.34
CA ARG A 294 -9.61 6.27 -24.10
C ARG A 294 -10.75 6.79 -23.23
N GLN A 295 -10.89 6.29 -22.00
CA GLN A 295 -11.91 6.79 -21.07
C GLN A 295 -11.67 8.25 -20.70
N LEU A 296 -10.42 8.64 -20.42
CA LEU A 296 -10.07 10.03 -20.13
C LEU A 296 -10.35 10.96 -21.32
N SER A 297 -9.89 10.58 -22.52
CA SER A 297 -10.13 11.38 -23.74
C SER A 297 -11.60 11.45 -24.13
N GLY A 298 -12.34 10.35 -23.97
CA GLY A 298 -13.80 10.33 -24.17
C GLY A 298 -14.57 11.27 -23.24
N ASN A 299 -13.99 11.58 -22.06
CA ASN A 299 -14.54 12.52 -21.09
C ASN A 299 -13.91 13.93 -21.17
N GLY A 300 -13.23 14.24 -22.28
CA GLY A 300 -12.71 15.58 -22.56
C GLY A 300 -11.42 15.92 -21.83
N LEU A 301 -10.66 14.92 -21.36
CA LEU A 301 -9.32 15.12 -20.79
C LEU A 301 -8.22 14.63 -21.74
N SER A 302 -7.19 15.45 -21.92
CA SER A 302 -5.95 15.07 -22.61
C SER A 302 -5.05 14.33 -21.63
N ALA A 303 -4.77 13.06 -21.89
CA ALA A 303 -3.99 12.20 -21.00
C ALA A 303 -2.53 12.06 -21.46
N ILE A 304 -1.61 12.10 -20.50
CA ILE A 304 -0.18 11.88 -20.66
C ILE A 304 0.22 10.75 -19.73
N VAL A 305 0.97 9.79 -20.24
CA VAL A 305 1.59 8.75 -19.42
C VAL A 305 2.96 9.25 -19.02
N VAL A 306 3.16 9.48 -17.73
CA VAL A 306 4.41 10.00 -17.18
C VAL A 306 5.48 8.93 -17.34
N ASP A 307 6.59 9.30 -17.97
CA ASP A 307 7.72 8.40 -18.15
C ASP A 307 8.41 8.19 -16.80
N THR A 308 8.32 6.97 -16.29
CA THR A 308 9.02 6.55 -15.07
C THR A 308 9.99 5.44 -15.42
N PRO A 309 11.20 5.40 -14.81
CA PRO A 309 12.16 4.34 -15.05
C PRO A 309 11.48 2.97 -14.92
N ALA A 310 11.66 2.12 -15.94
CA ALA A 310 11.14 0.77 -15.90
C ALA A 310 11.76 -0.01 -14.73
N ASP A 311 10.97 -0.86 -14.09
CA ASP A 311 11.43 -1.71 -12.98
C ASP A 311 12.40 -2.80 -13.46
N ILE A 312 12.30 -3.15 -14.76
CA ILE A 312 13.13 -4.13 -15.44
C ILE A 312 13.86 -3.43 -16.60
N SER A 313 15.18 -3.56 -16.66
CA SER A 313 15.95 -3.08 -17.80
C SER A 313 15.62 -3.88 -19.06
N ILE A 314 15.63 -3.25 -20.23
CA ILE A 314 15.42 -3.93 -21.51
C ILE A 314 16.41 -5.09 -21.72
N ASP A 315 17.63 -4.94 -21.21
CA ASP A 315 18.71 -5.92 -21.34
C ASP A 315 18.46 -7.15 -20.45
N ASP A 316 17.62 -7.02 -19.42
CA ASP A 316 17.26 -8.06 -18.46
C ASP A 316 15.97 -8.80 -18.81
N VAL A 317 15.34 -8.47 -19.95
CA VAL A 317 14.05 -9.05 -20.36
C VAL A 317 14.15 -10.55 -20.61
N ALA A 318 15.20 -11.01 -21.30
CA ALA A 318 15.40 -12.44 -21.57
C ALA A 318 15.51 -13.24 -20.26
N HIS A 319 16.27 -12.72 -19.29
CA HIS A 319 16.36 -13.32 -17.95
C HIS A 319 15.01 -13.32 -17.23
N SER A 320 14.25 -12.23 -17.31
CA SER A 320 12.92 -12.12 -16.70
C SER A 320 11.91 -13.10 -17.32
N MET A 321 12.00 -13.35 -18.63
CA MET A 321 11.19 -14.36 -19.33
C MET A 321 11.55 -15.79 -18.89
N ASP A 322 12.84 -16.09 -18.73
CA ASP A 322 13.29 -17.40 -18.24
C ASP A 322 12.88 -17.63 -16.78
N ASP A 323 12.98 -16.60 -15.93
CA ASP A 323 12.46 -16.59 -14.57
C ASP A 323 10.95 -16.91 -14.52
N LEU A 324 10.18 -16.30 -15.43
CA LEU A 324 8.74 -16.56 -15.53
C LEU A 324 8.45 -18.00 -15.98
N LYS A 325 9.21 -18.53 -16.95
CA LYS A 325 9.13 -19.93 -17.41
C LYS A 325 9.41 -20.91 -16.26
N GLN A 326 10.43 -20.63 -15.44
CA GLN A 326 10.76 -21.44 -14.26
C GLN A 326 9.65 -21.39 -13.20
N ALA A 327 9.14 -20.20 -12.90
CA ALA A 327 8.03 -20.03 -11.97
C ALA A 327 6.76 -20.76 -12.44
N TYR A 328 6.49 -20.75 -13.74
CA TYR A 328 5.37 -21.50 -14.31
C TYR A 328 5.55 -23.01 -14.14
N ALA A 329 6.74 -23.54 -14.42
CA ALA A 329 7.05 -24.96 -14.24
C ALA A 329 6.90 -25.38 -12.75
N ALA A 330 7.39 -24.57 -11.82
CA ALA A 330 7.21 -24.80 -10.38
C ALA A 330 5.74 -24.78 -9.99
N TRP A 331 4.97 -23.78 -10.43
CA TRP A 331 3.53 -23.71 -10.17
C TRP A 331 2.78 -24.94 -10.71
N GLN A 332 3.12 -25.42 -11.92
CA GLN A 332 2.53 -26.62 -12.50
C GLN A 332 2.79 -27.88 -11.67
N GLN A 333 3.95 -27.98 -11.03
CA GLN A 333 4.32 -29.14 -10.21
C GLN A 333 3.74 -29.06 -8.79
N GLU A 334 3.78 -27.86 -8.19
CA GLU A 334 3.54 -27.68 -6.75
C GLU A 334 2.14 -27.18 -6.39
N LYS A 335 1.47 -26.45 -7.29
CA LYS A 335 0.20 -25.78 -6.99
C LYS A 335 -0.95 -26.26 -7.84
N LYS A 336 -0.73 -26.46 -9.14
CA LYS A 336 -1.76 -26.96 -10.06
C LYS A 336 -2.45 -28.25 -9.57
N PRO A 337 -1.76 -29.25 -8.97
CA PRO A 337 -2.42 -30.47 -8.48
C PRO A 337 -3.42 -30.26 -7.34
N ASP A 338 -3.26 -29.17 -6.57
CA ASP A 338 -4.15 -28.84 -5.44
C ASP A 338 -5.42 -28.10 -5.88
N LEU A 339 -5.47 -27.66 -7.14
CA LEU A 339 -6.60 -26.91 -7.69
C LEU A 339 -7.61 -27.85 -8.36
N ASN A 340 -8.87 -27.44 -8.41
CA ASN A 340 -9.82 -28.11 -9.28
C ASN A 340 -9.43 -27.93 -10.76
N GLN A 341 -9.87 -28.86 -11.61
CA GLN A 341 -9.47 -28.92 -13.01
C GLN A 341 -9.84 -27.64 -13.79
N GLU A 342 -11.02 -27.05 -13.52
CA GLU A 342 -11.50 -25.87 -14.23
C GLU A 342 -10.64 -24.63 -13.93
N ILE A 343 -10.35 -24.36 -12.65
CA ILE A 343 -9.49 -23.24 -12.22
C ILE A 343 -8.08 -23.43 -12.78
N ALA A 344 -7.52 -24.64 -12.66
CA ALA A 344 -6.20 -24.95 -13.18
C ALA A 344 -6.10 -24.67 -14.69
N GLN A 345 -7.11 -25.06 -15.47
CA GLN A 345 -7.16 -24.80 -16.91
C GLN A 345 -7.23 -23.31 -17.24
N LYS A 346 -8.03 -22.53 -16.50
CA LYS A 346 -8.13 -21.07 -16.70
C LYS A 346 -6.77 -20.38 -16.48
N VAL A 347 -6.04 -20.76 -15.44
CA VAL A 347 -4.69 -20.21 -15.16
C VAL A 347 -3.72 -20.60 -16.26
N VAL A 348 -3.69 -21.88 -16.66
CA VAL A 348 -2.83 -22.39 -17.75
C VAL A 348 -3.04 -21.61 -19.04
N ILE A 349 -4.29 -21.50 -19.49
CA ILE A 349 -4.63 -20.81 -20.75
C ILE A 349 -4.22 -19.33 -20.67
N ALA A 350 -4.54 -18.64 -19.57
CA ALA A 350 -4.22 -17.23 -19.41
C ALA A 350 -2.70 -16.95 -19.43
N VAL A 351 -1.93 -17.76 -18.69
CA VAL A 351 -0.47 -17.59 -18.58
C VAL A 351 0.24 -18.00 -19.86
N GLU A 352 -0.15 -19.09 -20.52
CA GLU A 352 0.47 -19.50 -21.79
C GLU A 352 0.20 -18.49 -22.90
N ASN A 353 -1.01 -17.94 -22.97
CA ASN A 353 -1.32 -16.85 -23.90
C ASN A 353 -0.45 -15.62 -23.63
N TYR A 354 -0.34 -15.20 -22.36
CA TYR A 354 0.51 -14.08 -21.97
C TYR A 354 1.98 -14.31 -22.37
N MET A 355 2.54 -15.49 -22.06
CA MET A 355 3.94 -15.80 -22.37
C MET A 355 4.22 -15.81 -23.87
N ASN A 356 3.29 -16.33 -24.67
CA ASN A 356 3.39 -16.29 -26.13
C ASN A 356 3.34 -14.85 -26.67
N GLU A 357 2.43 -14.01 -26.15
CA GLU A 357 2.34 -12.60 -26.53
C GLU A 357 3.59 -11.80 -26.13
N LEU A 358 4.13 -12.05 -24.94
CA LEU A 358 5.37 -11.45 -24.45
C LEU A 358 6.56 -11.80 -25.36
N GLU A 359 6.72 -13.08 -25.70
CA GLU A 359 7.80 -13.56 -26.57
C GLU A 359 7.68 -12.96 -27.98
N LEU A 360 6.48 -12.97 -28.56
CA LEU A 360 6.23 -12.34 -29.86
C LEU A 360 6.50 -10.83 -29.85
N ALA A 361 6.14 -10.13 -28.77
CA ALA A 361 6.38 -8.70 -28.64
C ALA A 361 7.88 -8.40 -28.49
N TYR A 362 8.61 -9.22 -27.74
CA TYR A 362 10.05 -9.08 -27.54
C TYR A 362 10.83 -9.20 -28.86
N TYR A 363 10.49 -10.18 -29.70
CA TYR A 363 11.11 -10.34 -31.02
C TYR A 363 10.74 -9.26 -32.04
N LYS A 364 9.71 -8.45 -31.77
CA LYS A 364 9.29 -7.33 -32.62
C LYS A 364 9.94 -5.99 -32.26
N ILE A 365 10.81 -5.96 -31.23
CA ILE A 365 11.54 -4.75 -30.88
C ILE A 365 12.61 -4.50 -31.94
N THR A 366 12.43 -3.46 -32.73
CA THR A 366 13.32 -3.11 -33.86
C THR A 366 13.81 -1.67 -33.82
N ASP A 367 13.17 -0.82 -33.02
CA ASP A 367 13.42 0.62 -32.94
C ASP A 367 13.00 1.18 -31.56
N ASP A 368 13.24 2.48 -31.32
CA ASP A 368 12.91 3.11 -30.05
C ASP A 368 11.40 3.16 -29.76
N ALA A 369 10.56 3.24 -30.80
CA ALA A 369 9.11 3.29 -30.65
C ALA A 369 8.55 1.93 -30.17
N SER A 370 8.95 0.84 -30.82
CA SER A 370 8.61 -0.53 -30.43
C SER A 370 9.21 -0.89 -29.07
N LYS A 371 10.42 -0.41 -28.76
CA LYS A 371 11.03 -0.56 -27.42
C LYS A 371 10.21 0.14 -26.35
N LYS A 372 9.75 1.37 -26.59
CA LYS A 372 8.88 2.09 -25.66
C LYS A 372 7.55 1.35 -25.45
N GLN A 373 6.90 0.92 -26.53
CA GLN A 373 5.65 0.17 -26.45
C GLN A 373 5.81 -1.14 -25.64
N PHE A 374 6.93 -1.84 -25.84
CA PHE A 374 7.26 -3.04 -25.06
C PHE A 374 7.48 -2.70 -23.58
N SER A 375 8.25 -1.64 -23.30
CA SER A 375 8.55 -1.19 -21.94
C SER A 375 7.27 -0.78 -21.18
N ASP A 376 6.43 0.04 -21.78
CA ASP A 376 5.16 0.49 -21.22
C ASP A 376 4.25 -0.71 -20.90
N ARG A 377 4.25 -1.76 -21.74
CA ARG A 377 3.39 -2.94 -21.55
C ARG A 377 3.95 -3.94 -20.54
N TYR A 378 5.24 -4.23 -20.55
CA TYR A 378 5.78 -5.39 -19.83
C TYR A 378 6.77 -5.06 -18.71
N LEU A 379 7.37 -3.86 -18.71
CA LEU A 379 8.51 -3.53 -17.84
C LEU A 379 8.21 -2.44 -16.80
N GLN A 380 7.13 -1.67 -16.99
CA GLN A 380 6.62 -0.75 -15.98
C GLN A 380 5.61 -1.46 -15.09
N SER A 381 5.82 -1.49 -13.78
CA SER A 381 4.90 -2.11 -12.83
C SER A 381 3.64 -1.29 -12.59
N PHE A 382 3.71 0.03 -12.74
CA PHE A 382 2.58 0.94 -12.61
C PHE A 382 2.60 1.98 -13.73
N TRP A 383 1.41 2.31 -14.24
CA TRP A 383 1.24 3.48 -15.09
C TRP A 383 0.85 4.68 -14.24
N ASN A 384 1.56 5.78 -14.45
CA ASN A 384 1.26 7.08 -13.87
C ASN A 384 0.65 7.94 -15.00
N ILE A 385 -0.65 8.19 -14.95
CA ILE A 385 -1.38 8.90 -16.00
C ILE A 385 -1.82 10.25 -15.44
N VAL A 386 -1.40 11.35 -16.07
CA VAL A 386 -1.88 12.69 -15.73
C VAL A 386 -2.78 13.18 -16.85
N ALA A 387 -3.96 13.67 -16.52
CA ALA A 387 -4.95 14.10 -17.48
C ALA A 387 -5.43 15.54 -17.19
N PHE A 388 -5.57 16.34 -18.24
CA PHE A 388 -5.88 17.77 -18.16
C PHE A 388 -7.08 18.11 -19.03
N ARG A 389 -7.90 19.10 -18.63
CA ARG A 389 -9.03 19.55 -19.47
C ARG A 389 -8.55 20.28 -20.72
N HIS A 390 -7.51 21.08 -20.58
CA HIS A 390 -6.83 21.74 -21.69
C HIS A 390 -5.43 21.14 -21.86
N PRO A 391 -4.92 20.99 -23.09
CA PRO A 391 -3.55 20.57 -23.31
C PRO A 391 -2.58 21.40 -22.47
N PHE A 392 -1.59 20.71 -21.92
CA PHE A 392 -0.50 21.37 -21.23
C PHE A 392 0.46 21.90 -22.30
N ASP A 393 0.51 23.23 -22.48
CA ASP A 393 1.42 23.91 -23.43
C ASP A 393 2.88 23.87 -22.97
#